data_AF-A0A2V6EBH5-F1
#
_entry.id   AF-A0A2V6EBH5-F1
#
_cell.length_a   1.000
_cell.length_b   1.000
_cell.length_c   1.000
_cell.angle_alpha   90.00
_cell.angle_beta   90.00
_cell.angle_gamma   90.00
#
_symmetry.space_group_name_H-M   'P 1'
#
loop_
_entity.id
_entity.type
_entity.pdbx_description
1 polymer ?
#
loop_
_entity_poly.entity_id
_entity_poly.type
_entity_poly.pdbx_seq_one_letter_code
_entity_poly.pdbx_strand_id
1 'polypeptide(L)'
;MLQDLLGNLWRPLGNTRSWVANSFASMLLVAAWGWFLYQGVIDPLGGINTLWPLFGLANQLLSVIALCLGTTLLIKMGKARYLFITIVPLLFMAVVTFSAGYMKIFSPDPNLGLLAGAQSAIQKSVQATDPSAAAVLARQATMYQVDVFVAASFLLLVLLIVIGSAVEWYRLLAGRKRVELHESKFVPLAEVAAS
;
A
#
# COMPACT_ATOMS: atom_id res chain seq x y z
N MET A 1 2.20 -10.23 14.88
CA MET A 1 1.39 -9.10 14.38
C MET A 1 -0.10 -9.26 14.68
N LEU A 2 -0.83 -10.23 14.13
CA LEU A 2 -2.27 -10.42 14.46
C LEU A 2 -2.48 -10.84 15.93
N GLN A 3 -1.64 -11.74 16.46
CA GLN A 3 -1.67 -12.11 17.88
C GLN A 3 -1.24 -10.97 18.81
N ASP A 4 -0.40 -10.03 18.35
CA ASP A 4 -0.05 -8.84 19.13
C ASP A 4 -1.23 -7.86 19.21
N LEU A 5 -1.96 -7.71 18.10
CA LEU A 5 -3.18 -6.90 18.02
C LEU A 5 -4.34 -7.53 18.81
N LEU A 6 -4.55 -8.84 18.68
CA LEU A 6 -5.58 -9.61 19.39
C LEU A 6 -5.24 -9.83 20.87
N GLY A 7 -3.95 -9.88 21.22
CA GLY A 7 -3.48 -9.94 22.60
C GLY A 7 -3.80 -8.67 23.39
N ASN A 8 -3.96 -7.54 22.70
CA ASN A 8 -4.39 -6.27 23.29
C ASN A 8 -5.90 -6.23 23.58
N LEU A 9 -6.70 -7.03 22.86
CA LEU A 9 -8.14 -7.19 23.09
C LEU A 9 -8.45 -8.35 24.07
N TRP A 10 -7.67 -9.44 24.02
CA TRP A 10 -7.86 -10.60 24.89
C TRP A 10 -6.53 -11.30 25.21
N ARG A 11 -6.12 -11.22 26.49
CA ARG A 11 -4.82 -11.71 27.01
C ARG A 11 -4.44 -13.16 26.66
N PRO A 12 -5.35 -14.16 26.57
CA PRO A 12 -4.96 -15.53 26.21
C PRO A 12 -4.62 -15.71 24.72
N LEU A 13 -5.09 -14.84 23.82
CA LEU A 13 -4.79 -14.90 22.38
C LEU A 13 -3.43 -14.27 22.02
N GLY A 14 -2.82 -13.51 22.95
CA GLY A 14 -1.45 -13.00 22.82
C GLY A 14 -0.36 -14.01 23.23
N ASN A 15 -0.73 -15.22 23.66
CA ASN A 15 0.24 -16.23 24.08
C ASN A 15 0.84 -16.95 22.86
N THR A 16 1.91 -16.36 22.31
CA THR A 16 2.66 -16.87 21.14
C THR A 16 3.33 -18.24 21.37
N ARG A 17 3.42 -18.72 22.62
CA ARG A 17 3.94 -20.07 22.95
C ARG A 17 2.88 -21.17 22.89
N SER A 18 1.59 -20.85 22.90
CA SER A 18 0.52 -21.86 22.81
C SER A 18 0.26 -22.23 21.35
N TRP A 19 0.57 -23.48 20.98
CA TRP A 19 0.27 -24.03 19.66
C TRP A 19 -1.21 -23.90 19.29
N VAL A 20 -2.11 -24.08 20.28
CA VAL A 20 -3.57 -23.97 20.06
C VAL A 20 -3.98 -22.53 19.76
N ALA A 21 -3.45 -21.56 20.52
CA ALA A 21 -3.76 -20.14 20.30
C ALA A 21 -3.19 -19.64 18.96
N ASN A 22 -2.03 -20.17 18.54
CA ASN A 22 -1.44 -19.88 17.24
C ASN A 22 -2.26 -20.45 16.09
N SER A 23 -2.60 -21.74 16.15
CA SER A 23 -3.43 -22.38 15.12
C SER A 23 -4.81 -21.71 15.00
N PHE A 24 -5.44 -21.33 16.11
CA PHE A 24 -6.73 -20.64 16.09
C PHE A 24 -6.63 -19.23 15.48
N ALA A 25 -5.61 -18.44 15.86
CA ALA A 25 -5.39 -17.12 15.28
C ALA A 25 -5.09 -17.19 13.77
N SER A 26 -4.30 -18.17 13.33
CA SER A 26 -4.05 -18.42 11.91
C SER A 26 -5.32 -18.84 11.17
N MET A 27 -6.14 -19.73 11.75
CA MET A 27 -7.40 -20.17 11.15
C MET A 27 -8.38 -19.00 11.00
N LEU A 28 -8.51 -18.14 12.02
CA LEU A 28 -9.33 -16.94 11.94
C LEU A 28 -8.85 -15.99 10.83
N LEU A 29 -7.53 -15.78 10.71
CA LEU A 29 -6.97 -14.93 9.67
C LEU A 29 -7.25 -15.48 8.27
N VAL A 30 -7.04 -16.79 8.08
CA VAL A 30 -7.31 -17.47 6.81
C VAL A 30 -8.80 -17.43 6.48
N ALA A 31 -9.67 -17.64 7.48
CA ALA A 31 -11.12 -17.55 7.30
C ALA A 31 -11.57 -16.12 6.95
N ALA A 32 -11.01 -15.10 7.61
CA ALA A 32 -11.31 -13.70 7.33
C ALA A 32 -10.88 -13.31 5.90
N TRP A 33 -9.68 -13.71 5.47
CA TRP A 33 -9.23 -13.51 4.09
C TRP A 33 -10.07 -14.31 3.09
N GLY A 34 -10.44 -15.55 3.41
CA GLY A 34 -11.30 -16.39 2.59
C GLY A 34 -12.70 -15.77 2.41
N TRP A 35 -13.28 -15.25 3.49
CA TRP A 35 -14.55 -14.52 3.46
C TRP A 35 -14.45 -13.25 2.61
N PHE A 36 -13.39 -12.44 2.80
CA PHE A 36 -13.16 -11.23 2.02
C PHE A 36 -13.07 -11.53 0.52
N LEU A 37 -12.32 -12.57 0.12
CA LEU A 37 -12.22 -13.01 -1.27
C LEU A 37 -13.56 -13.52 -1.80
N TYR A 38 -14.30 -14.32 -1.02
CA TYR A 38 -15.62 -14.83 -1.42
C TYR A 38 -16.60 -13.69 -1.69
N GLN A 39 -16.64 -12.68 -0.81
CA GLN A 39 -17.46 -11.48 -1.02
C GLN A 39 -17.04 -10.72 -2.28
N GLY A 40 -15.73 -10.60 -2.54
CA GLY A 40 -15.22 -9.96 -3.75
C GLY A 40 -15.59 -10.70 -5.06
N VAL A 41 -15.73 -12.03 -5.03
CA VAL A 41 -16.13 -12.84 -6.20
C VAL A 41 -17.63 -12.74 -6.48
N ILE A 42 -18.47 -12.75 -5.44
CA ILE A 42 -19.93 -12.81 -5.60
C ILE A 42 -20.55 -11.44 -5.86
N ASP A 43 -19.84 -10.35 -5.57
CA ASP A 43 -20.33 -9.00 -5.85
C ASP A 43 -20.56 -8.78 -7.37
N PRO A 44 -21.82 -8.64 -7.81
CA PRO A 44 -22.15 -8.47 -9.24
C PRO A 44 -21.65 -7.13 -9.80
N LEU A 45 -21.28 -6.18 -8.94
CA LEU A 45 -20.78 -4.86 -9.33
C LEU A 45 -19.28 -4.83 -9.61
N GLY A 46 -18.60 -5.99 -9.54
CA GLY A 46 -17.19 -6.12 -9.91
C GLY A 46 -16.22 -5.85 -8.76
N GLY A 47 -16.55 -6.29 -7.54
CA GLY A 47 -15.72 -6.13 -6.34
C GLY A 47 -14.26 -6.57 -6.54
N ILE A 48 -14.01 -7.78 -7.05
CA ILE A 48 -12.64 -8.24 -7.32
C ILE A 48 -11.94 -7.44 -8.43
N ASN A 49 -12.67 -7.04 -9.47
CA ASN A 49 -12.10 -6.39 -10.64
C ASN A 49 -11.63 -4.96 -10.36
N THR A 50 -12.23 -4.29 -9.37
CA THR A 50 -11.79 -2.97 -8.91
C THR A 50 -10.77 -3.06 -7.78
N LEU A 51 -10.93 -4.00 -6.84
CA LEU A 51 -10.03 -4.17 -5.69
C LEU A 51 -8.63 -4.66 -6.10
N TRP A 52 -8.53 -5.59 -7.06
CA TRP A 52 -7.25 -6.20 -7.41
C TRP A 52 -6.23 -5.20 -7.98
N PRO A 53 -6.61 -4.31 -8.93
CA PRO A 53 -5.73 -3.23 -9.37
C PRO A 53 -5.31 -2.28 -8.25
N LEU A 54 -6.22 -1.94 -7.31
CA LEU A 54 -5.89 -1.07 -6.17
C LEU A 54 -4.89 -1.73 -5.22
N PHE A 55 -5.04 -3.04 -4.96
CA PHE A 55 -4.08 -3.79 -4.16
C PHE A 55 -2.69 -3.84 -4.81
N GLY A 56 -2.64 -4.07 -6.13
CA GLY A 56 -1.40 -4.02 -6.90
C GLY A 56 -0.70 -2.65 -6.80
N LEU A 57 -1.47 -1.57 -6.97
CA LEU A 57 -0.96 -0.20 -6.86
C LEU A 57 -0.44 0.10 -5.44
N ALA A 58 -1.17 -0.30 -4.39
CA ALA A 58 -0.75 -0.11 -3.00
C ALA A 58 0.58 -0.81 -2.69
N ASN A 59 0.78 -2.05 -3.16
CA ASN A 59 2.02 -2.79 -2.94
C ASN A 59 3.22 -2.16 -3.67
N GLN A 60 3.00 -1.65 -4.88
CA GLN A 60 4.05 -0.94 -5.62
C GLN A 60 4.43 0.37 -4.92
N LEU A 61 3.45 1.11 -4.41
CA LEU A 61 3.68 2.31 -3.61
C LEU A 61 4.42 2.03 -2.29
N LEU A 62 4.10 0.93 -1.61
CA LEU A 62 4.86 0.48 -0.44
C LEU A 62 6.31 0.17 -0.79
N SER A 63 6.56 -0.44 -1.96
CA SER A 63 7.91 -0.70 -2.45
C SER A 63 8.68 0.59 -2.69
N VAL A 64 8.04 1.65 -3.22
CA VAL A 64 8.65 2.97 -3.37
C VAL A 64 9.04 3.54 -2.00
N ILE A 65 8.16 3.49 -1.00
CA ILE A 65 8.46 3.96 0.36
C ILE A 65 9.64 3.16 0.96
N ALA A 66 9.64 1.84 0.83
CA ALA A 66 10.71 0.98 1.36
C ALA A 66 12.07 1.31 0.72
N LEU A 67 12.10 1.57 -0.59
CA LEU A 67 13.31 1.99 -1.29
C LEU A 67 13.75 3.40 -0.89
N CYS A 68 12.82 4.33 -0.63
CA CYS A 68 13.14 5.64 -0.06
C CYS A 68 13.82 5.50 1.31
N LEU A 69 13.26 4.66 2.18
CA LEU A 69 13.84 4.39 3.50
C LEU A 69 15.23 3.76 3.38
N GLY A 70 15.38 2.72 2.55
CA GLY A 70 16.67 2.06 2.31
C GLY A 70 17.74 3.01 1.79
N THR A 71 17.38 3.90 0.87
CA THR A 71 18.27 4.96 0.36
C THR A 71 18.69 5.90 1.48
N THR A 72 17.74 6.32 2.33
CA THR A 72 18.02 7.19 3.49
C THR A 72 19.00 6.55 4.47
N LEU A 73 18.81 5.26 4.77
CA LEU A 73 19.69 4.51 5.67
C LEU A 73 21.11 4.38 5.10
N LEU A 74 21.26 4.07 3.81
CA LEU A 74 22.58 3.99 3.18
C LEU A 74 23.36 5.31 3.25
N ILE A 75 22.67 6.45 3.09
CA ILE A 75 23.30 7.78 3.24
C ILE A 75 23.75 8.00 4.67
N LYS A 76 22.89 7.70 5.65
CA LYS A 76 23.23 7.84 7.08
C LYS A 76 24.38 6.93 7.51
N MET A 77 24.54 5.77 6.90
CA MET A 77 25.67 4.87 7.13
C MET A 77 26.97 5.30 6.42
N GLY A 78 26.99 6.44 5.71
CA GLY A 78 28.15 6.89 4.93
C GLY A 78 28.44 6.01 3.70
N LYS A 79 27.51 5.14 3.30
CA LYS A 79 27.67 4.16 2.21
C LYS A 79 27.21 4.71 0.86
N ALA A 80 27.53 5.97 0.57
CA ALA A 80 27.06 6.69 -0.61
C ALA A 80 27.41 5.99 -1.94
N ARG A 81 28.52 5.25 -2.02
CA ARG A 81 28.91 4.46 -3.20
C ARG A 81 27.91 3.38 -3.61
N TYR A 82 27.02 2.94 -2.71
CA TYR A 82 26.04 1.88 -2.96
C TYR A 82 24.64 2.42 -3.24
N LEU A 83 24.47 3.74 -3.31
CA LEU A 83 23.17 4.40 -3.54
C LEU A 83 22.45 3.93 -4.80
N PHE A 84 23.20 3.60 -5.85
CA PHE A 84 22.61 3.14 -7.11
C PHE A 84 21.75 1.87 -6.93
N ILE A 85 22.08 1.01 -5.95
CA ILE A 85 21.36 -0.23 -5.67
C ILE A 85 19.91 0.05 -5.26
N THR A 86 19.66 1.15 -4.55
CA THR A 86 18.31 1.53 -4.11
C THR A 86 17.67 2.56 -5.03
N ILE A 87 18.43 3.52 -5.57
CA ILE A 87 17.90 4.60 -6.40
C ILE A 87 17.42 4.09 -7.77
N VAL A 88 18.16 3.19 -8.42
CA VAL A 88 17.76 2.67 -9.74
C VAL A 88 16.41 1.95 -9.68
N PRO A 89 16.19 0.95 -8.80
CA PRO A 89 14.87 0.32 -8.68
C PRO A 89 13.81 1.30 -8.16
N LEU A 90 14.18 2.29 -7.33
CA LEU A 90 13.24 3.32 -6.88
C LEU A 90 12.70 4.14 -8.03
N LEU A 91 13.57 4.61 -8.93
CA LEU A 91 13.15 5.41 -10.09
C LEU A 91 12.29 4.57 -11.04
N PHE A 92 12.68 3.32 -11.29
CA PHE A 92 11.89 2.41 -12.10
C PHE A 92 10.49 2.19 -11.51
N MET A 93 10.42 1.82 -10.23
CA MET A 93 9.16 1.60 -9.54
C MET A 93 8.32 2.88 -9.49
N ALA A 94 8.92 4.03 -9.19
CA ALA A 94 8.21 5.30 -9.17
C ALA A 94 7.60 5.60 -10.55
N VAL A 95 8.37 5.55 -11.63
CA VAL A 95 7.88 5.81 -12.98
C VAL A 95 6.72 4.87 -13.33
N VAL A 96 6.90 3.55 -13.17
CA VAL A 96 5.86 2.57 -13.50
C VAL A 96 4.60 2.77 -12.64
N THR A 97 4.75 2.98 -11.34
CA THR A 97 3.62 3.09 -10.40
C THR A 97 2.84 4.38 -10.61
N PHE A 98 3.54 5.52 -10.75
CA PHE A 98 2.88 6.81 -10.97
C PHE A 98 2.24 6.88 -12.36
N SER A 99 2.87 6.32 -13.40
CA SER A 99 2.25 6.21 -14.73
C SER A 99 1.01 5.33 -14.71
N ALA A 100 1.08 4.15 -14.09
CA ALA A 100 -0.08 3.26 -13.95
C ALA A 100 -1.20 3.91 -13.13
N GLY A 101 -0.86 4.58 -12.02
CA GLY A 101 -1.82 5.30 -11.18
C GLY A 101 -2.51 6.45 -11.93
N TYR A 102 -1.74 7.21 -12.71
CA TYR A 102 -2.30 8.25 -13.57
C TYR A 102 -3.28 7.68 -14.60
N MET A 103 -2.90 6.62 -15.31
CA MET A 103 -3.79 5.94 -16.25
C MET A 103 -5.04 5.39 -15.55
N LYS A 104 -4.91 4.81 -14.36
CA LYS A 104 -6.03 4.25 -13.62
C LYS A 104 -7.05 5.31 -13.19
N ILE A 105 -6.62 6.53 -12.89
CA ILE A 105 -7.53 7.62 -12.51
C ILE A 105 -8.12 8.31 -13.74
N PHE A 106 -7.28 8.66 -14.72
CA PHE A 106 -7.61 9.62 -15.78
C PHE A 106 -7.82 9.01 -17.18
N SER A 107 -7.64 7.70 -17.36
CA SER A 107 -7.85 7.08 -18.68
C SER A 107 -9.30 7.30 -19.18
N PRO A 108 -9.48 7.64 -20.47
CA PRO A 108 -10.80 7.82 -21.06
C PRO A 108 -11.55 6.50 -21.28
N ASP A 109 -10.87 5.36 -21.28
CA ASP A 109 -11.50 4.05 -21.40
C ASP A 109 -12.20 3.68 -20.08
N PRO A 110 -13.54 3.49 -20.05
CA PRO A 110 -14.29 3.13 -18.85
C PRO A 110 -13.85 1.81 -18.20
N ASN A 111 -13.20 0.92 -18.94
CA ASN A 111 -12.67 -0.34 -18.39
C ASN A 111 -11.37 -0.13 -17.61
N LEU A 112 -10.64 0.94 -17.91
CA LEU A 112 -9.33 1.22 -17.33
C LEU A 112 -9.40 2.37 -16.31
N GLY A 113 -10.01 3.49 -16.69
CA GLY A 113 -10.09 4.72 -15.91
C GLY A 113 -11.28 4.75 -14.95
N LEU A 114 -11.01 5.01 -13.67
CA LEU A 114 -12.04 5.08 -12.64
C LEU A 114 -13.00 6.26 -12.84
N LEU A 115 -12.51 7.42 -13.31
CA LEU A 115 -13.36 8.57 -13.62
C LEU A 115 -14.29 8.29 -14.81
N ALA A 116 -13.76 7.70 -15.88
CA ALA A 116 -14.54 7.29 -17.04
C ALA A 116 -15.56 6.19 -16.68
N GLY A 117 -15.18 5.23 -15.83
CA GLY A 117 -16.06 4.22 -15.27
C GLY A 117 -17.22 4.83 -14.46
N ALA A 118 -16.93 5.80 -13.59
CA ALA A 118 -17.95 6.52 -12.83
C ALA A 118 -18.92 7.26 -13.74
N GLN A 119 -18.43 7.99 -14.74
CA GLN A 119 -19.28 8.71 -15.71
C GLN A 119 -20.16 7.76 -16.52
N SER A 120 -19.59 6.64 -17.00
CA SER A 120 -20.36 5.63 -17.73
C SER A 120 -21.46 5.01 -16.87
N ALA A 121 -21.17 4.72 -15.60
CA ALA A 121 -22.16 4.19 -14.66
C ALA A 121 -23.30 5.19 -14.41
N ILE A 122 -23.01 6.48 -14.26
CA ILE A 122 -24.02 7.55 -14.14
C ILE A 122 -24.88 7.66 -15.40
N GLN A 123 -24.28 7.65 -16.59
CA GLN A 123 -25.05 7.73 -17.83
C GLN A 123 -26.00 6.54 -17.98
N LYS A 124 -25.51 5.33 -17.67
CA LYS A 124 -26.34 4.11 -17.70
C LYS A 124 -27.43 4.12 -16.63
N SER A 125 -27.18 4.70 -15.45
CA SER A 125 -28.21 4.79 -14.40
C SER A 125 -29.36 5.72 -14.80
N VAL A 126 -29.08 6.80 -15.53
CA VAL A 126 -30.12 7.73 -16.02
C VAL A 126 -30.94 7.13 -17.16
N GLN A 127 -30.33 6.28 -17.98
CA GLN A 127 -31.01 5.62 -19.12
C GLN A 127 -31.73 4.33 -18.71
N ALA A 128 -31.53 3.83 -17.49
CA ALA A 128 -32.13 2.61 -17.01
C ALA A 128 -33.65 2.78 -16.83
N THR A 129 -34.42 1.91 -17.50
CA THR A 129 -35.89 1.91 -17.42
C THR A 129 -36.42 1.28 -16.13
N ASP A 130 -35.62 0.41 -15.51
CA ASP A 130 -35.93 -0.22 -14.22
C ASP A 130 -35.30 0.56 -13.06
N PRO A 131 -36.10 1.04 -12.08
CA PRO A 131 -35.61 1.74 -10.89
C PRO A 131 -34.58 0.94 -10.08
N SER A 132 -34.69 -0.40 -10.05
CA SER A 132 -33.76 -1.24 -9.27
C SER A 132 -32.37 -1.29 -9.92
N ALA A 133 -32.31 -1.43 -11.24
CA ALA A 133 -31.08 -1.39 -12.03
C ALA A 133 -30.43 0.00 -11.98
N ALA A 134 -31.24 1.07 -12.02
CA ALA A 134 -30.74 2.44 -11.88
C ALA A 134 -30.02 2.67 -10.55
N ALA A 135 -30.60 2.19 -9.43
CA ALA A 135 -30.01 2.33 -8.11
C ALA A 135 -28.68 1.58 -7.97
N VAL A 136 -28.58 0.38 -8.56
CA VAL A 136 -27.36 -0.43 -8.57
C VAL A 136 -26.22 0.27 -9.32
N LEU A 137 -26.51 0.85 -10.50
CA LEU A 137 -25.53 1.61 -11.29
C LEU A 137 -25.11 2.91 -10.62
N ALA A 138 -26.03 3.61 -9.95
CA ALA A 138 -25.71 4.80 -9.16
C ALA A 138 -24.76 4.45 -8.00
N ARG A 139 -24.99 3.33 -7.30
CA ARG A 139 -24.07 2.83 -6.27
C ARG A 139 -22.71 2.50 -6.85
N GLN A 140 -22.65 1.86 -8.01
CA GLN A 140 -21.39 1.56 -8.69
C GLN A 140 -20.59 2.84 -9.02
N ALA A 141 -21.27 3.90 -9.49
CA ALA A 141 -20.63 5.19 -9.72
C ALA A 141 -20.02 5.79 -8.45
N THR A 142 -20.73 5.71 -7.31
CA THR A 142 -20.19 6.18 -6.02
C THR A 142 -18.98 5.36 -5.56
N MET A 143 -18.96 4.06 -5.82
CA MET A 143 -17.80 3.20 -5.51
C MET A 143 -16.58 3.65 -6.31
N TYR A 144 -16.72 3.87 -7.61
CA TYR A 144 -15.61 4.38 -8.44
C TYR A 144 -15.09 5.73 -7.97
N GLN A 145 -15.96 6.63 -7.48
CA GLN A 145 -15.54 7.92 -6.92
C GLN A 145 -14.73 7.75 -5.62
N VAL A 146 -15.14 6.83 -4.75
CA VAL A 146 -14.37 6.46 -3.55
C VAL A 146 -13.01 5.90 -3.96
N ASP A 147 -12.97 4.99 -4.95
CA ASP A 147 -11.72 4.41 -5.45
C ASP A 147 -10.78 5.47 -6.03
N VAL A 148 -11.30 6.47 -6.75
CA VAL A 148 -10.52 7.62 -7.24
C VAL A 148 -9.91 8.37 -6.08
N PHE A 149 -10.71 8.71 -5.05
CA PHE A 149 -10.23 9.44 -3.89
C PHE A 149 -9.13 8.68 -3.15
N VAL A 150 -9.34 7.38 -2.92
CA VAL A 150 -8.36 6.51 -2.28
C VAL A 150 -7.07 6.45 -3.11
N ALA A 151 -7.16 6.12 -4.41
CA ALA A 151 -5.99 6.02 -5.27
C ALA A 151 -5.21 7.34 -5.36
N ALA A 152 -5.91 8.47 -5.54
CA ALA A 152 -5.29 9.80 -5.62
C ALA A 152 -4.61 10.20 -4.31
N SER A 153 -5.24 9.95 -3.17
CA SER A 153 -4.66 10.27 -1.86
C SER A 153 -3.38 9.47 -1.59
N PHE A 154 -3.37 8.16 -1.88
CA PHE A 154 -2.17 7.32 -1.75
C PHE A 154 -1.04 7.78 -2.68
N LEU A 155 -1.34 8.07 -3.95
CA LEU A 155 -0.34 8.58 -4.90
C LEU A 155 0.25 9.91 -4.42
N LEU A 156 -0.60 10.85 -3.98
CA LEU A 156 -0.15 12.15 -3.49
C LEU A 156 0.72 12.01 -2.23
N LEU A 157 0.29 11.20 -1.26
CA LEU A 157 1.04 10.98 -0.03
C LEU A 157 2.42 10.38 -0.31
N VAL A 158 2.51 9.39 -1.19
CA VAL A 158 3.79 8.77 -1.56
C VAL A 158 4.65 9.73 -2.35
N LEU A 159 4.06 10.54 -3.24
CA LEU A 159 4.79 11.59 -3.95
C LEU A 159 5.44 12.57 -2.97
N LEU A 160 4.71 13.00 -1.93
CA LEU A 160 5.26 13.86 -0.88
C LEU A 160 6.40 13.18 -0.11
N ILE A 161 6.28 11.87 0.18
CA ILE A 161 7.36 11.10 0.82
C ILE A 161 8.60 11.02 -0.07
N VAL A 162 8.44 10.77 -1.37
CA VAL A 162 9.55 10.71 -2.33
C VAL A 162 10.26 12.06 -2.42
N ILE A 163 9.50 13.16 -2.54
CA ILE A 163 10.04 14.53 -2.58
C ILE A 163 10.75 14.85 -1.26
N GLY A 164 10.11 14.58 -0.12
CA GLY A 164 10.69 14.79 1.21
C GLY A 164 11.99 14.01 1.40
N SER A 165 12.01 12.75 0.95
CA SER A 165 13.21 11.90 1.00
C SER A 165 14.32 12.45 0.12
N ALA A 166 14.02 12.85 -1.13
CA ALA A 166 15.00 13.43 -2.04
C ALA A 166 15.61 14.72 -1.48
N VAL A 167 14.79 15.59 -0.88
CA VAL A 167 15.26 16.82 -0.20
C VAL A 167 16.18 16.48 0.98
N GLU A 168 15.82 15.49 1.80
CA GLU A 168 16.64 15.04 2.92
C GLU A 168 17.98 14.46 2.44
N TRP A 169 17.99 13.64 1.38
CA TRP A 169 19.21 13.10 0.80
C TRP A 169 20.14 14.19 0.29
N TYR A 170 19.58 15.19 -0.39
CA TYR A 170 20.35 16.35 -0.84
C TYR A 170 20.97 17.11 0.34
N ARG A 171 20.22 17.34 1.42
CA ARG A 171 20.73 18.04 2.62
C ARG A 171 21.83 17.25 3.33
N LEU A 172 21.70 15.93 3.41
CA LEU A 172 22.69 15.04 4.03
C LEU A 172 23.97 14.97 3.19
N LEU A 173 23.85 14.80 1.87
CA LEU A 173 25.00 14.75 0.97
C LEU A 173 25.72 16.11 0.84
N ALA A 174 24.98 17.22 0.92
CA ALA A 174 25.54 18.57 0.93
C ALA A 174 26.16 18.98 2.29
N GLY A 175 26.19 18.09 3.29
CA GLY A 175 26.76 18.37 4.61
C GLY A 175 25.98 19.40 5.45
N ARG A 176 24.75 19.75 5.06
CA ARG A 176 23.92 20.77 5.72
C ARG A 176 23.18 20.27 6.95
N LYS A 177 23.26 18.96 7.24
CA LYS A 177 22.61 18.32 8.40
C LYS A 177 23.55 17.26 8.98
N ARG A 178 23.75 17.26 10.30
CA ARG A 178 24.54 16.23 11.00
C ARG A 178 23.76 14.93 11.03
N VAL A 179 24.45 13.81 10.78
CA VAL A 179 23.87 12.48 10.83
C VAL A 179 23.72 12.05 12.28
N GLU A 180 22.52 12.17 12.85
CA GLU A 180 22.21 11.58 14.15
C GLU A 180 21.66 10.16 13.95
N LEU A 181 22.48 9.17 14.32
CA LEU A 181 22.11 7.75 14.35
C LEU A 181 21.53 7.45 15.73
N HIS A 182 20.27 7.00 15.76
CA HIS A 182 19.60 6.49 16.97
C HIS A 182 19.71 4.96 17.08
N GLU A 183 20.57 4.34 16.27
CA GLU A 183 20.80 2.91 16.31
C GLU A 183 21.65 2.54 17.53
N SER A 184 21.30 1.44 18.21
CA SER A 184 22.12 0.86 19.26
C SER A 184 23.48 0.47 18.69
N LYS A 185 24.57 0.65 19.46
CA LYS A 185 25.91 0.21 19.08
C LYS A 185 25.87 -1.24 18.57
N PHE A 186 26.55 -1.49 17.46
CA PHE A 186 26.76 -2.84 16.96
C PHE A 186 27.42 -3.70 18.04
N VAL A 187 26.76 -4.79 18.45
CA VAL A 187 27.32 -5.78 19.37
C VAL A 187 27.70 -7.01 18.54
N PRO A 188 28.99 -7.36 18.44
CA PRO A 188 29.41 -8.59 17.78
C PRO A 188 28.84 -9.83 18.49
N LEU A 189 28.42 -10.84 17.73
CA LEU A 189 27.91 -12.11 18.28
C LEU A 189 28.92 -12.81 19.22
N ALA A 190 30.22 -12.55 19.05
CA ALA A 190 31.27 -13.05 19.92
C ALA A 190 31.17 -12.52 21.37
N GLU A 191 30.66 -11.31 21.58
CA GLU A 191 30.46 -10.72 22.92
C GLU A 191 29.24 -11.32 23.63
N VAL A 192 28.19 -11.66 22.88
CA VAL A 192 26.96 -12.29 23.43
C VAL A 192 27.21 -13.74 23.86
N ALA A 193 28.13 -14.45 23.21
CA ALA A 193 28.49 -15.83 23.55
C ALA A 193 29.38 -15.93 24.81
N ALA A 194 29.91 -14.80 25.30
CA ALA A 194 30.81 -14.74 26.47
C ALA A 194 30.12 -14.28 27.76
N SER A 195 28.81 -13.98 27.71
CA SER A 195 27.96 -13.54 28.82
C SER A 195 26.88 -14.56 29.14
#